data_AF-A0A843RY48-F1
#
_entry.id   AF-A0A843RY48-F1
#
_cell.length_a   1.000
_cell.length_b   1.000
_cell.length_c   1.000
_cell.angle_alpha   90.00
_cell.angle_beta   90.00
_cell.angle_gamma   90.00
#
_symmetry.space_group_name_H-M   'P 1'
#
loop_
_entity.id
_entity.type
_entity.pdbx_description
1 polymer ?
#
loop_
_entity_poly.entity_id
_entity_poly.type
_entity_poly.pdbx_seq_one_letter_code
_entity_poly.pdbx_strand_id
1 'polypeptide(L)' 'MALWLQRVSLAKRRRAWKSQETRERHETVTVAFRAEAFNLFNRANFNLPVANTADPNFGRILSARAPRQVQFGLKVLF' A
#
# COMPACT_ATOMS: atom_id res chain seq x y z
N MET A 1 -7.95 -51.09 -57.66
CA MET A 1 -8.17 -51.51 -56.27
C MET A 1 -6.85 -51.35 -55.53
N ALA A 2 -6.86 -50.64 -54.40
CA ALA A 2 -5.71 -50.40 -53.50
C ALA A 2 -4.52 -49.59 -54.05
N LEU A 3 -4.51 -48.29 -53.77
CA LEU A 3 -3.34 -47.51 -53.29
C LEU A 3 -3.78 -46.07 -53.04
N TRP A 4 -4.65 -45.89 -52.04
CA TRP A 4 -5.14 -44.58 -51.60
C TRP A 4 -5.06 -44.43 -50.08
N LEU A 5 -4.02 -44.99 -49.46
CA LEU A 5 -3.82 -44.93 -48.00
C LEU A 5 -2.38 -44.56 -47.64
N GLN A 6 -1.91 -43.36 -48.02
CA GLN A 6 -0.62 -42.89 -47.52
C GLN A 6 -0.45 -41.38 -47.38
N ARG A 7 -1.54 -40.59 -47.21
CA ARG A 7 -1.42 -39.13 -46.98
C ARG A 7 -2.21 -38.59 -45.80
N VAL A 8 -2.45 -39.39 -44.77
CA VAL A 8 -3.02 -38.90 -43.50
C VAL A 8 -2.07 -39.17 -42.32
N SER A 9 -0.84 -38.67 -42.41
CA SER A 9 0.15 -38.74 -41.30
C SER A 9 0.76 -37.38 -40.91
N LEU A 10 0.64 -36.34 -41.74
CA LEU A 10 1.28 -35.04 -41.46
C LEU A 10 0.35 -33.96 -40.90
N ALA A 11 -0.97 -34.15 -40.96
CA ALA A 11 -1.95 -33.17 -40.49
C ALA A 11 -2.30 -33.25 -38.99
N LYS A 12 -1.57 -34.08 -38.22
CA LYS A 12 -1.82 -34.28 -36.77
C LYS A 12 -0.75 -33.63 -35.88
N ARG A 13 0.09 -32.74 -36.42
CA ARG A 13 1.17 -32.06 -35.67
C ARG A 13 1.08 -30.53 -35.59
N ARG A 14 -0.01 -29.90 -36.04
CA ARG A 14 -0.24 -28.45 -35.86
C ARG A 14 -1.29 -28.11 -34.80
N ARG A 15 -2.03 -29.11 -34.27
CA ARG A 15 -3.10 -28.92 -33.28
C ARG A 15 -2.63 -28.94 -31.81
N ALA A 16 -1.39 -29.33 -31.54
CA ALA A 16 -0.85 -29.40 -30.18
C ALA A 16 -0.31 -28.04 -29.66
N TRP A 17 -0.15 -27.05 -30.54
CA TRP A 17 0.53 -25.79 -30.22
C TRP A 17 -0.40 -24.59 -29.99
N LYS A 18 -1.73 -24.80 -30.03
CA LYS A 18 -2.70 -23.70 -29.93
C LYS A 18 -3.53 -23.69 -28.64
N SER A 19 -3.06 -24.40 -27.60
CA SER A 19 -3.78 -24.59 -26.33
C SER A 19 -3.03 -24.08 -25.10
N GLN A 20 -2.13 -23.10 -25.27
CA GLN A 20 -1.29 -22.56 -24.19
C GLN A 20 -1.32 -21.01 -24.09
N GLU A 21 -2.05 -20.29 -24.94
CA GLU A 21 -1.81 -18.84 -25.15
C GLU A 21 -2.71 -17.88 -24.34
N THR A 22 -3.56 -18.37 -23.46
CA THR A 22 -4.33 -17.51 -22.54
C THR A 22 -4.20 -18.00 -21.12
N ARG A 23 -2.97 -17.95 -20.58
CA ARG A 23 -2.83 -17.91 -19.12
C ARG A 23 -3.34 -16.54 -18.70
N GLU A 24 -4.59 -16.47 -18.24
CA GLU A 24 -5.08 -15.31 -17.51
C GLU A 24 -4.13 -15.07 -16.35
N ARG A 25 -3.36 -13.97 -16.42
CA ARG A 25 -2.50 -13.54 -15.33
C ARG A 25 -3.44 -12.88 -14.31
N HIS A 26 -3.70 -13.56 -13.21
CA HIS A 26 -4.35 -12.93 -12.07
C HIS A 26 -3.28 -12.12 -11.33
N GLU A 27 -3.29 -10.80 -11.51
CA GLU A 27 -2.48 -9.89 -10.70
C GLU A 27 -3.13 -9.81 -9.30
N THR A 28 -2.32 -10.01 -8.25
CA THR A 28 -2.81 -10.01 -6.87
C THR A 28 -2.58 -8.65 -6.27
N VAL A 29 -3.66 -7.87 -6.13
CA VAL A 29 -3.59 -6.56 -5.47
C VAL A 29 -3.70 -6.76 -3.95
N THR A 30 -2.70 -6.28 -3.21
CA THR A 30 -2.73 -6.24 -1.74
C THR A 30 -2.92 -4.81 -1.26
N VAL A 31 -3.89 -4.60 -0.37
CA VAL A 31 -4.20 -3.28 0.21
C VAL A 31 -3.99 -3.32 1.72
N ALA A 32 -3.22 -2.38 2.26
CA ALA A 32 -3.02 -2.19 3.68
C ALA A 32 -3.43 -0.77 4.09
N PHE A 33 -4.41 -0.69 5.00
CA PHE A 33 -4.87 0.56 5.59
C PHE A 33 -4.32 0.71 7.01
N ARG A 34 -3.93 1.93 7.37
CA ARG A 34 -3.39 2.26 8.70
C ARG A 34 -4.04 3.53 9.21
N ALA A 35 -4.50 3.49 10.45
CA ALA A 35 -5.00 4.66 11.18
C ALA A 35 -4.20 4.82 12.47
N GLU A 36 -3.71 6.04 12.70
CA GLU A 36 -2.97 6.40 13.90
C GLU A 36 -3.63 7.61 14.57
N ALA A 37 -3.71 7.58 15.90
CA ALA A 37 -4.22 8.68 16.70
C ALA A 37 -3.21 9.04 17.80
N PHE A 38 -2.70 10.27 17.75
CA PHE A 38 -1.83 10.86 18.76
C PHE A 38 -2.64 11.79 19.66
N ASN A 39 -2.34 11.76 20.96
CA ASN A 39 -3.09 12.50 21.97
C ASN A 39 -4.61 12.20 21.88
N LEU A 40 -4.95 10.90 21.96
CA LEU A 40 -6.32 10.38 21.78
C LEU A 40 -7.37 11.10 22.65
N PHE A 41 -6.99 11.51 23.86
CA PHE A 41 -7.88 12.21 24.80
C PHE A 41 -7.78 13.74 24.72
N ASN A 42 -6.97 14.30 23.82
CA ASN A 42 -6.70 15.75 23.68
C ASN A 42 -6.26 16.42 24.99
N ARG A 43 -5.38 15.78 25.75
CA ARG A 43 -4.76 16.39 26.93
C ARG A 43 -3.76 17.46 26.50
N ALA A 44 -3.91 18.66 27.02
CA ALA A 44 -2.90 19.71 26.87
C ALA A 44 -1.66 19.35 27.69
N ASN A 45 -0.52 19.20 27.02
CA ASN A 45 0.78 18.96 27.66
C ASN A 45 1.64 20.21 27.48
N PHE A 46 1.64 21.08 28.47
CA PHE A 46 2.38 22.34 28.46
C PHE A 46 3.89 22.09 28.57
N ASN A 47 4.68 22.95 27.91
CA ASN A 47 6.14 22.92 28.03
C ASN A 47 6.61 23.69 29.27
N LEU A 48 7.93 23.80 29.42
CA LEU A 48 8.52 24.58 30.49
C LEU A 48 8.25 26.08 30.32
N PRO A 49 8.18 26.83 31.43
CA PRO A 49 8.09 28.29 31.39
C PRO A 49 9.40 28.92 30.87
N VAL A 50 9.32 30.16 30.41
CA VAL A 50 10.50 30.93 30.00
C VAL A 50 11.42 31.13 31.20
N ALA A 51 12.64 30.60 31.12
CA ALA A 51 13.63 30.65 32.20
C ALA A 51 14.57 31.88 32.14
N ASN A 52 14.52 32.65 31.05
CA ASN A 52 15.34 33.85 30.89
C ASN A 52 14.74 35.03 31.67
N THR A 53 15.43 35.48 32.72
CA THR A 53 15.00 36.60 33.58
C THR A 53 14.97 37.96 32.89
N ALA A 54 15.67 38.13 31.76
CA ALA A 54 15.64 39.35 30.96
C ALA A 54 14.47 39.37 29.94
N ASP A 55 13.76 38.26 29.77
CA ASP A 55 12.64 38.16 28.84
C ASP A 55 11.35 38.72 29.49
N PRO A 56 10.57 39.59 28.81
CA PRO A 56 9.28 40.07 29.32
C PRO A 56 8.28 38.94 29.66
N ASN A 57 8.50 37.74 29.14
CA ASN A 57 7.68 36.56 29.38
C ASN A 57 8.25 35.63 30.46
N PHE A 58 9.25 36.05 31.23
CA PHE A 58 9.85 35.26 32.30
C PHE A 58 8.78 34.61 33.21
N GLY A 59 8.94 33.31 33.49
CA GLY A 59 8.02 32.52 34.31
C GLY A 59 6.70 32.14 33.65
N ARG A 60 6.43 32.58 32.41
CA ARG A 60 5.18 32.24 31.69
C ARG A 60 5.39 31.03 30.79
N ILE A 61 4.37 30.17 30.70
CA ILE A 61 4.32 29.05 29.75
C ILE A 61 3.55 29.49 28.52
N LEU A 62 4.23 29.55 27.37
CA LEU A 62 3.65 30.05 26.11
C LEU A 62 3.52 28.96 25.03
N SER A 63 3.90 27.73 25.33
CA SER A 63 3.86 26.63 24.36
C SER A 63 3.38 25.33 25.00
N ALA A 64 2.84 24.46 24.13
CA ALA A 64 2.43 23.13 24.47
C ALA A 64 2.89 22.16 23.37
N ARG A 65 2.89 20.86 23.69
CA ARG A 65 3.10 19.80 22.70
C ARG A 65 1.94 19.76 21.70
N ALA A 66 2.15 18.98 20.63
CA ALA A 66 1.15 18.76 19.60
C ALA A 66 -0.24 18.41 20.18
N PRO A 67 -1.31 19.03 19.64
CA PRO A 67 -2.69 18.70 20.02
C PRO A 67 -3.07 17.31 19.50
N ARG A 68 -4.34 16.88 19.65
CA ARG A 68 -4.83 15.65 19.02
C ARG A 68 -4.56 15.65 17.52
N GLN A 69 -3.91 14.60 17.04
CA GLN A 69 -3.64 14.39 15.62
C GLN A 69 -4.12 13.00 15.23
N VAL A 70 -4.79 12.91 14.09
CA VAL A 70 -5.20 11.64 13.49
C VAL A 70 -4.60 11.58 12.09
N GLN A 71 -3.98 10.45 11.77
CA GLN A 71 -3.28 10.25 10.51
C GLN A 71 -3.77 8.95 9.87
N PHE A 72 -3.88 8.96 8.55
CA PHE A 72 -4.32 7.82 7.76
C PHE A 72 -3.27 7.50 6.70
N GLY A 73 -3.02 6.21 6.49
CA GLY A 73 -2.11 5.71 5.46
C GLY A 73 -2.77 4.60 4.67
N LEU A 74 -2.60 4.63 3.35
CA LEU A 74 -3.03 3.58 2.44
C LEU A 74 -1.83 3.11 1.63
N LYS A 75 -1.58 1.80 1.64
CA LYS A 75 -0.54 1.15 0.85
C LYS A 75 -1.18 0.13 -0.08
N VAL A 76 -0.87 0.24 -1.37
CA VAL A 76 -1.33 -0.68 -2.41
C VAL A 76 -0.12 -1.34 -3.05
N LEU A 77 -0.15 -2.66 -3.19
CA LEU A 77 0.87 -3.49 -3.83
C LEU A 77 0.21 -4.26 -4.97
N PHE A 78 0.89 -4.34 -6.11
CA PHE A 78 0.43 -4.98 -7.34
C PHE A 78 1.42 -6.07 -7.76
#